data_AF-A0A8S3FWK6-F1
#
_entry.id   AF-A0A8S3FWK6-F1
#
_cell.length_a   1.000
_cell.length_b   1.000
_cell.length_c   1.000
_cell.angle_alpha   90.00
_cell.angle_beta   90.00
_cell.angle_gamma   90.00
#
_symmetry.space_group_name_H-M   'P 1'
#
loop_
_entity.id
_entity.type
_entity.pdbx_description
1 polymer ?
#
loop_
_entity_poly.entity_id
_entity_poly.type
_entity_poly.pdbx_seq_one_letter_code
_entity_poly.pdbx_strand_id
1 'polypeptide(L)'
;DFDSGDARLAGKFRLGDRVQMLHNDQILPSEVIKVKLTKRQGFYAPLTKSGIIVVNRMFSSNYATVSNYALAHQVMGIYRWWISLFGASASSEHLP
;
A
#
# COMPACT_ATOMS: atom_id res chain seq x y z
N ASP A 1 13.68 15.80 -7.63
CA ASP A 1 13.83 14.55 -8.38
C ASP A 1 12.51 13.79 -8.29
N PHE A 2 11.71 13.86 -9.36
CA PHE A 2 10.30 13.45 -9.40
C PHE A 2 10.11 12.06 -10.06
N ASP A 3 11.21 11.33 -10.27
CA ASP A 3 11.29 10.28 -11.29
C ASP A 3 11.81 8.93 -10.79
N SER A 4 12.07 8.75 -9.49
CA SER A 4 12.66 7.48 -9.02
C SER A 4 11.65 6.33 -8.84
N GLY A 5 10.33 6.59 -8.90
CA GLY A 5 9.31 5.57 -8.64
C GLY A 5 9.28 5.06 -7.19
N ASP A 6 10.01 5.70 -6.28
CA ASP A 6 10.15 5.24 -4.89
C ASP A 6 8.95 5.65 -4.01
N ALA A 7 8.59 4.76 -3.07
CA ALA A 7 7.65 5.10 -2.00
C ALA A 7 8.26 6.14 -1.10
N ARG A 8 7.43 7.07 -0.67
CA ARG A 8 7.73 7.99 0.42
C ARG A 8 6.77 7.74 1.57
N LEU A 9 7.30 7.78 2.80
CA LEU A 9 6.47 7.70 4.00
C LEU A 9 5.50 8.88 4.07
N ALA A 10 4.24 8.60 4.44
CA ALA A 10 3.17 9.59 4.53
C ALA A 10 3.56 10.84 5.37
N GLY A 11 4.30 10.64 6.46
CA GLY A 11 4.77 11.72 7.34
C GLY A 11 5.87 12.61 6.76
N LYS A 12 6.36 12.36 5.54
CA LYS A 12 7.40 13.15 4.87
C LYS A 12 6.87 13.98 3.70
N PHE A 13 5.59 13.85 3.35
CA PHE A 13 4.98 14.66 2.30
C PHE A 13 4.89 16.12 2.70
N ARG A 14 5.13 17.00 1.72
CA ARG A 14 4.99 18.45 1.81
C ARG A 14 4.02 18.95 0.75
N LEU A 15 3.57 20.19 0.90
CA LEU A 15 2.80 20.86 -0.14
C LEU A 15 3.63 20.96 -1.42
N GLY A 16 2.99 20.73 -2.57
CA GLY A 16 3.67 20.70 -3.88
C GLY A 16 4.33 19.37 -4.23
N ASP A 17 4.47 18.42 -3.28
CA ASP A 17 4.81 17.04 -3.64
C ASP A 17 3.69 16.46 -4.52
N ARG A 18 4.01 15.46 -5.34
CA ARG A 18 3.02 14.76 -6.17
C ARG A 18 2.84 13.32 -5.73
N VAL A 19 1.63 12.82 -5.90
CA VAL A 19 1.21 11.44 -5.63
C VAL A 19 0.58 10.85 -6.89
N GLN A 20 0.68 9.54 -7.06
CA GLN A 20 0.03 8.85 -8.18
C GLN A 20 -1.43 8.54 -7.84
N MET A 21 -2.34 8.98 -8.71
CA MET A 21 -3.78 8.74 -8.57
C MET A 21 -4.35 8.08 -9.83
N LEU A 22 -5.34 7.22 -9.62
CA LEU A 22 -6.13 6.60 -10.67
C LEU A 22 -7.26 7.53 -11.11
N HIS A 23 -7.28 7.88 -12.39
CA HIS A 23 -8.32 8.69 -13.03
C HIS A 23 -8.68 8.08 -14.39
N ASN A 24 -9.94 7.66 -14.57
CA ASN A 24 -10.43 7.01 -15.79
C ASN A 24 -9.49 5.89 -16.29
N ASP A 25 -9.11 4.98 -15.37
CA ASP A 25 -8.18 3.87 -15.60
C ASP A 25 -6.74 4.27 -16.00
N GLN A 26 -6.40 5.54 -15.90
CA GLN A 26 -5.05 6.06 -16.11
C GLN A 26 -4.41 6.49 -14.80
N ILE A 27 -3.10 6.30 -14.69
CA ILE A 27 -2.32 6.73 -13.54
C ILE A 27 -1.77 8.13 -13.84
N LEU A 28 -2.23 9.12 -13.08
CA LEU A 28 -1.85 10.52 -13.27
C LEU A 28 -1.22 11.07 -11.98
N PRO A 29 -0.15 11.88 -12.09
CA PRO A 29 0.40 12.58 -10.95
C PRO A 29 -0.54 13.70 -10.51
N SER A 30 -0.83 13.77 -9.21
CA SER A 30 -1.66 14.80 -8.58
C SER A 30 -0.90 15.50 -7.47
N GLU A 31 -1.07 16.81 -7.34
CA GLU A 31 -0.34 17.63 -6.36
C GLU A 31 -0.98 17.57 -4.96
N VAL A 32 -0.12 17.52 -3.94
CA VAL A 32 -0.53 17.61 -2.54
C VAL A 32 -0.76 19.07 -2.18
N ILE A 33 -2.03 19.46 -2.09
CA ILE A 33 -2.45 20.83 -1.72
C ILE A 33 -2.71 21.00 -0.22
N LYS A 34 -2.77 19.90 0.54
CA LYS A 34 -3.04 19.93 1.98
C LYS A 34 -2.51 18.68 2.67
N VAL A 35 -1.86 18.87 3.82
CA VAL A 35 -1.44 17.78 4.72
C VAL A 35 -2.02 18.04 6.10
N LYS A 36 -2.62 17.01 6.71
CA LYS A 36 -3.19 17.11 8.07
C LYS A 36 -2.98 15.81 8.84
N LEU A 37 -2.43 15.92 10.05
CA LEU A 37 -2.37 14.82 11.00
C LEU A 37 -3.77 14.59 11.61
N THR A 38 -4.24 13.34 11.57
CA THR A 38 -5.58 12.96 12.06
C THR A 38 -5.48 11.68 12.91
N LYS A 39 -6.23 11.61 14.01
CA LYS A 39 -6.38 10.39 14.83
C LYS A 39 -7.70 9.69 14.50
N ARG A 40 -7.64 8.38 14.25
CA ARG A 40 -8.77 7.49 13.94
C ARG A 40 -8.60 6.16 14.68
N GLN A 41 -9.68 5.41 14.83
CA GLN A 41 -9.68 4.09 15.47
C GLN A 41 -9.71 2.99 14.40
N GLY A 42 -8.94 1.91 14.63
CA GLY A 42 -8.82 0.79 13.70
C GLY A 42 -7.81 1.03 12.57
N PHE A 43 -7.33 -0.06 11.98
CA PHE A 43 -6.48 -0.07 10.79
C PHE A 43 -6.81 -1.30 9.94
N TYR A 44 -6.63 -1.19 8.62
CA TYR A 44 -6.82 -2.30 7.68
C TYR A 44 -5.70 -2.24 6.63
N ALA A 45 -4.92 -3.32 6.51
CA ALA A 45 -3.75 -3.41 5.64
C ALA A 45 -3.63 -4.81 5.03
N PRO A 46 -4.44 -5.14 4.00
CA PRO A 46 -4.51 -6.49 3.43
C PRO A 46 -3.26 -6.83 2.61
N LEU A 47 -2.64 -7.98 2.90
CA LEU A 47 -1.45 -8.42 2.18
C LEU A 47 -1.77 -8.82 0.73
N THR A 48 -1.48 -7.93 -0.22
CA THR A 48 -1.67 -8.19 -1.64
C THR A 48 -0.45 -8.88 -2.27
N LYS A 49 -0.63 -9.50 -3.45
CA LYS A 49 0.50 -10.10 -4.20
C LYS A 49 1.50 -9.04 -4.69
N SER A 50 1.00 -7.85 -5.03
CA SER A 50 1.81 -6.73 -5.53
C SER A 50 2.43 -5.89 -4.41
N GLY A 51 1.93 -5.98 -3.17
CA GLY A 51 2.33 -5.07 -2.09
C GLY A 51 1.74 -3.65 -2.21
N ILE A 52 0.89 -3.42 -3.22
CA ILE A 52 0.23 -2.15 -3.51
C ILE A 52 -1.27 -2.30 -3.28
N ILE A 53 -1.90 -1.25 -2.76
CA ILE A 53 -3.36 -1.09 -2.62
C ILE A 53 -3.78 0.27 -3.19
N VAL A 54 -4.99 0.33 -3.75
CA VAL A 54 -5.59 1.59 -4.21
C VAL A 54 -6.65 2.01 -3.20
N VAL A 55 -6.43 3.14 -2.53
CA VAL A 55 -7.36 3.67 -1.52
C VAL A 55 -7.76 5.08 -1.94
N ASN A 56 -9.06 5.34 -2.08
CA ASN A 56 -9.57 6.63 -2.55
C ASN A 56 -8.92 7.09 -3.87
N ARG A 57 -8.70 6.15 -4.79
CA ARG A 57 -7.99 6.35 -6.07
C ARG A 57 -6.50 6.67 -5.94
N MET A 58 -5.91 6.69 -4.75
CA MET A 58 -4.48 6.89 -4.56
C MET A 58 -3.75 5.55 -4.49
N PHE A 59 -2.63 5.43 -5.19
CA PHE A 59 -1.75 4.29 -5.08
C PHE A 59 -0.95 4.37 -3.77
N SER A 60 -0.96 3.30 -2.99
CA SER A 60 -0.27 3.23 -1.70
C SER A 60 0.34 1.86 -1.48
N SER A 61 1.44 1.81 -0.73
CA SER A 61 2.01 0.55 -0.27
C SER A 61 1.15 -0.04 0.86
N ASN A 62 0.98 -1.36 0.88
CA ASN A 62 0.37 -2.05 2.01
C ASN A 62 1.31 -2.19 3.23
N TYR A 63 2.54 -1.68 3.11
CA TYR A 63 3.54 -1.67 4.17
C TYR A 63 3.65 -0.26 4.74
N ALA A 64 3.39 -0.12 6.04
CA ALA A 64 3.45 1.17 6.73
C ALA A 64 4.86 1.52 7.25
N THR A 65 5.71 0.50 7.48
CA THR A 65 6.95 0.66 8.27
C THR A 65 8.22 0.45 7.45
N VAL A 66 8.17 -0.35 6.37
CA VAL A 66 9.37 -0.74 5.63
C VAL A 66 9.52 0.13 4.40
N SER A 67 10.50 1.04 4.43
CA SER A 67 10.85 1.93 3.31
C SER A 67 11.60 1.23 2.17
N ASN A 68 12.09 0.00 2.40
CA ASN A 68 12.79 -0.78 1.39
C ASN A 68 11.86 -1.87 0.82
N TYR A 69 11.28 -1.59 -0.34
CA TYR A 69 10.38 -2.51 -1.05
C TYR A 69 10.95 -3.91 -1.24
N ALA A 70 12.25 -4.05 -1.49
CA ALA A 70 12.88 -5.35 -1.71
C ALA A 70 12.89 -6.22 -0.44
N LEU A 71 13.19 -5.61 0.72
CA LEU A 71 13.16 -6.31 2.02
C LEU A 71 11.73 -6.67 2.44
N ALA A 72 10.76 -5.77 2.19
CA ALA A 72 9.36 -6.05 2.47
C ALA A 72 8.86 -7.25 1.64
N HIS A 73 9.21 -7.31 0.35
CA HIS A 73 8.83 -8.42 -0.53
C HIS A 73 9.49 -9.75 -0.12
N GLN A 74 10.77 -9.76 0.28
CA GLN A 74 11.45 -10.99 0.70
C GLN A 74 10.86 -11.57 2.00
N VAL A 75 10.67 -10.75 3.03
CA VAL A 75 10.10 -11.20 4.31
C VAL A 75 8.65 -11.64 4.14
N MET A 76 7.87 -10.90 3.36
CA MET A 76 6.47 -11.25 3.10
C MET A 76 6.33 -12.44 2.17
N GLY A 77 7.31 -12.70 1.29
CA GLY A 77 7.39 -13.92 0.49
C GLY A 77 7.48 -15.16 1.37
N ILE A 78 8.35 -15.14 2.39
CA ILE A 78 8.49 -16.24 3.37
C ILE A 78 7.18 -16.41 4.16
N TYR A 79 6.57 -15.31 4.63
CA TYR A 79 5.30 -15.37 5.35
C TYR A 79 4.17 -15.93 4.48
N ARG A 80 4.07 -15.53 3.20
CA ARG A 80 3.09 -16.04 2.24
C ARG A 80 3.27 -17.54 1.96
N TRP A 81 4.51 -17.98 1.83
CA TRP A 81 4.81 -19.39 1.69
C TRP A 81 4.43 -20.18 2.96
N TRP A 82 4.75 -19.64 4.13
CA TRP A 82 4.40 -20.23 5.42
C TRP A 82 2.88 -20.37 5.61
N ILE A 83 2.08 -19.32 5.37
CA ILE A 83 0.61 -19.40 5.43
C ILE A 83 0.04 -20.31 4.33
N SER A 84 0.68 -20.40 3.16
CA SER A 84 0.25 -21.34 2.12
C SER A 84 0.53 -22.79 2.49
N LEU A 85 1.62 -23.05 3.22
CA LEU A 85 2.04 -24.40 3.59
C LEU A 85 1.36 -24.89 4.88
N PHE A 86 1.11 -23.97 5.83
CA PHE A 86 0.61 -24.30 7.18
C PHE A 86 -0.73 -23.65 7.53
N GLY A 87 -1.21 -22.68 6.73
CA GLY A 87 -2.42 -21.90 6.99
C GLY A 87 -3.57 -22.15 6.01
N ALA A 88 -3.46 -23.16 5.12
CA ALA A 88 -4.57 -23.60 4.27
C ALA A 88 -5.63 -24.35 5.10
N SER A 89 -6.32 -23.64 6.00
CA SER A 89 -7.68 -24.03 6.36
C SER A 89 -8.57 -23.48 5.26
N ALA A 90 -9.04 -24.37 4.38
CA ALA A 90 -10.05 -24.06 3.39
C ALA A 90 -11.40 -23.78 4.10
N SER A 91 -11.54 -22.60 4.70
CA SER A 91 -12.85 -22.08 5.06
C SER A 91 -13.53 -21.67 3.76
N SER A 92 -14.33 -22.58 3.22
CA SER A 92 -15.24 -22.31 2.12
C SER A 92 -16.24 -21.28 2.61
N GLU A 93 -16.12 -20.03 2.16
CA GLU A 93 -17.16 -19.02 2.38
C GLU A 93 -18.35 -19.36 1.47
N HIS A 94 -19.27 -20.16 1.99
CA HIS A 94 -20.63 -20.21 1.52
C HIS A 94 -21.33 -18.93 1.99
N LEU A 95 -21.56 -17.99 1.08
CA LEU A 95 -22.33 -16.77 1.35
C LEU A 95 -23.81 -17.06 1.05
N PRO A 96 -24.75 -16.76 1.98
CA PRO A 96 -26.17 -16.61 1.64
C PRO A 96 -26.42 -15.35 0.80
#